data_AF-A0A2G9T4P5-F1
#
_entry.id   AF-A0A2G9T4P5-F1
#
_cell.length_a   1.000
_cell.length_b   1.000
_cell.length_c   1.000
_cell.angle_alpha   90.00
_cell.angle_beta   90.00
_cell.angle_gamma   90.00
#
_symmetry.space_group_name_H-M   'P 1'
#
loop_
_entity.id
_entity.type
_entity.pdbx_description
1 polymer ?
#
loop_
_entity_poly.entity_id
_entity_poly.type
_entity_poly.pdbx_seq_one_letter_code
_entity_poly.pdbx_strand_id
1 'polypeptide(L)'
;VQWSSCNIFSTQDHAAAAIAAAGVPVYAWKGETDEEYEWCIEQTLVFKDGKPLNMILDDGGDLTNLVHQKYPQYLEGIRGLSEETTTGVHNLAKMLEKGELKVCFSFN
;
A
#
# COMPACT_ATOMS: atom_id res chain seq x y z
N VAL A 1 3.35 9.40 7.38
CA VAL A 1 3.11 8.50 6.23
C VAL A 1 4.33 7.62 6.04
N GLN A 2 4.16 6.45 5.45
CA GLN A 2 5.25 5.56 5.01
C GLN A 2 4.91 5.14 3.57
N TRP A 3 5.89 4.97 2.69
CA TRP A 3 5.64 4.81 1.26
C TRP A 3 6.46 3.67 0.64
N SER A 4 5.86 2.95 -0.30
CA SER A 4 6.51 2.01 -1.22
C SER A 4 6.04 2.28 -2.65
N SER A 5 6.79 1.81 -3.65
CA SER A 5 6.32 1.88 -5.04
C SER A 5 5.17 0.88 -5.28
N CYS A 6 4.37 1.11 -6.33
CA CYS A 6 3.41 0.15 -6.90
C CYS A 6 3.96 -0.58 -8.15
N ASN A 7 5.22 -0.31 -8.52
CA ASN A 7 5.88 -0.98 -9.64
C ASN A 7 7.41 -0.95 -9.49
N ILE A 8 8.05 -2.11 -9.73
CA ILE A 8 9.50 -2.32 -9.62
C ILE A 8 10.35 -1.41 -10.50
N PHE A 9 9.80 -0.85 -11.58
CA PHE A 9 10.54 0.02 -12.51
C PHE A 9 10.10 1.49 -12.47
N SER A 10 9.04 1.85 -11.74
CA SER A 10 8.47 3.21 -11.81
C SER A 10 9.19 4.21 -10.91
N THR A 11 9.88 3.74 -9.86
CA THR A 11 10.57 4.63 -8.92
C THR A 11 11.52 5.59 -9.64
N GLN A 12 11.42 6.86 -9.26
CA GLN A 12 12.39 7.88 -9.61
C GLN A 12 13.30 8.07 -8.40
N ASP A 13 14.51 7.51 -8.44
CA ASP A 13 15.38 7.41 -7.25
C ASP A 13 15.72 8.77 -6.63
N HIS A 14 15.83 9.83 -7.45
CA HIS A 14 16.06 11.19 -6.96
C HIS A 14 14.85 11.74 -6.18
N ALA A 15 13.63 11.39 -6.56
CA ALA A 15 12.43 11.73 -5.81
C ALA A 15 12.36 10.94 -4.50
N ALA A 16 12.62 9.62 -4.55
CA ALA A 16 12.69 8.78 -3.35
C ALA A 16 13.75 9.31 -2.35
N ALA A 17 14.94 9.67 -2.83
CA ALA A 17 16.00 10.26 -2.02
C ALA A 17 15.58 11.59 -1.37
N ALA A 18 14.86 12.46 -2.09
CA ALA A 18 14.35 13.71 -1.55
C ALA A 18 13.32 13.49 -0.43
N ILE A 19 12.41 12.52 -0.60
CA ILE A 19 11.42 12.13 0.41
C ILE A 19 12.11 11.54 1.66
N ALA A 20 13.11 10.67 1.46
CA ALA A 20 13.91 10.12 2.54
C ALA A 20 14.67 11.21 3.32
N ALA A 21 15.29 12.17 2.60
CA ALA A 21 15.99 13.30 3.21
C ALA A 21 15.07 14.23 4.01
N ALA A 22 13.79 14.30 3.67
CA ALA A 22 12.77 15.00 4.44
C ALA A 22 12.31 14.22 5.70
N GLY A 23 12.86 13.03 5.96
CA GLY A 23 12.58 12.22 7.14
C GLY A 23 11.33 11.35 7.03
N VAL A 24 10.74 11.24 5.84
CA VAL A 24 9.60 10.35 5.57
C VAL A 24 10.13 8.95 5.23
N PRO A 25 9.65 7.89 5.92
CA PRO A 25 10.01 6.51 5.55
C PRO A 25 9.53 6.20 4.13
N VAL A 26 10.47 5.92 3.23
CA VAL A 26 10.23 5.49 1.86
C VAL A 26 11.11 4.28 1.58
N TYR A 27 10.48 3.21 1.10
CA TYR A 27 11.10 1.94 0.76
C TYR A 27 10.82 1.71 -0.72
N ALA A 28 11.63 2.33 -1.57
CA ALA A 28 11.47 2.25 -3.00
C ALA A 28 12.78 2.58 -3.72
N TRP A 29 13.14 1.81 -4.73
CA TRP A 29 14.20 2.11 -5.71
C TRP A 29 13.84 1.57 -7.08
N LYS A 30 14.52 2.05 -8.12
CA LYS A 30 14.30 1.58 -9.48
C LYS A 30 15.00 0.25 -9.71
N GLY A 31 14.27 -0.73 -10.25
CA GLY A 31 14.80 -2.05 -10.57
C GLY A 31 14.82 -3.00 -9.38
N GLU A 32 13.83 -2.88 -8.49
CA GLU A 32 13.56 -3.87 -7.45
C GLU A 32 13.33 -5.27 -8.05
N THR A 33 13.70 -6.30 -7.30
CA THR A 33 13.21 -7.67 -7.52
C THR A 33 11.79 -7.83 -6.95
N ASP A 34 11.08 -8.88 -7.36
CA ASP A 34 9.73 -9.16 -6.84
C ASP A 34 9.72 -9.36 -5.31
N GLU A 35 10.78 -9.96 -4.76
CA GLU A 35 10.94 -10.17 -3.31
C GLU A 35 11.17 -8.85 -2.57
N GLU A 36 11.98 -7.96 -3.13
CA GLU A 36 12.22 -6.62 -2.58
C GLU A 36 10.95 -5.75 -2.65
N TYR A 37 10.17 -5.86 -3.73
CA TYR A 37 8.91 -5.17 -3.89
C TYR A 37 7.90 -5.53 -2.79
N GLU A 38 7.67 -6.83 -2.56
CA GLU A 38 6.79 -7.28 -1.47
C GLU A 38 7.35 -6.81 -0.11
N TRP A 39 8.66 -6.94 0.11
CA TRP A 39 9.32 -6.47 1.34
C TRP A 39 9.10 -4.97 1.58
N CYS A 40 9.20 -4.15 0.54
CA CYS A 40 8.98 -2.71 0.59
C CYS A 40 7.55 -2.38 1.03
N ILE A 41 6.55 -3.07 0.49
CA ILE A 41 5.14 -2.92 0.91
C ILE A 41 5.00 -3.28 2.40
N GLU A 42 5.61 -4.38 2.84
CA GLU A 42 5.54 -4.81 4.25
C GLU A 42 6.13 -3.79 5.23
N GLN A 43 7.18 -3.04 4.83
CA GLN A 43 7.76 -2.00 5.66
C GLN A 43 6.80 -0.83 5.94
N THR A 44 5.74 -0.68 5.15
CA THR A 44 4.75 0.40 5.32
C THR A 44 3.68 0.09 6.37
N LEU A 45 3.54 -1.17 6.80
CA LEU A 45 2.39 -1.64 7.59
C LEU A 45 2.40 -1.16 9.05
N VAL A 46 3.56 -1.01 9.66
CA VAL A 46 3.70 -0.65 11.09
C VAL A 46 4.57 0.60 11.21
N PHE A 47 4.08 1.58 11.96
CA PHE A 47 4.74 2.86 12.15
C PHE A 47 5.73 2.80 13.32
N LYS A 48 6.62 3.80 13.41
CA LYS A 48 7.65 3.89 14.46
C LYS A 48 7.12 3.84 15.90
N ASP A 49 5.86 4.19 16.13
CA ASP A 49 5.21 4.11 17.43
C ASP A 49 4.58 2.73 17.72
N GLY A 50 4.83 1.75 16.85
CA GLY A 50 4.35 0.36 16.97
C GLY A 50 2.90 0.17 16.52
N LYS A 51 2.22 1.23 16.06
CA LYS A 51 0.83 1.13 15.60
C LYS A 51 0.77 0.68 14.14
N PRO A 52 -0.18 -0.19 13.77
CA PRO A 52 -0.40 -0.54 12.38
C PRO A 52 -1.03 0.65 11.63
N LEU A 53 -0.96 0.57 10.30
CA LEU A 53 -1.65 1.49 9.40
C LEU A 53 -3.15 1.59 9.74
N ASN A 54 -3.70 2.80 9.60
CA ASN A 54 -5.12 3.07 9.79
C ASN A 54 -5.80 3.66 8.54
N MET A 55 -5.04 3.85 7.46
CA MET A 55 -5.48 4.36 6.16
C MET A 55 -4.63 3.70 5.08
N ILE A 56 -5.22 3.46 3.91
CA ILE A 56 -4.53 2.97 2.71
C ILE A 56 -4.71 4.01 1.59
N LEU A 57 -3.64 4.29 0.86
CA LEU A 57 -3.66 4.99 -0.43
C LEU A 57 -2.94 4.06 -1.39
N ASP A 58 -3.67 3.54 -2.37
CA ASP A 58 -3.27 2.40 -3.19
C ASP A 58 -3.36 2.73 -4.68
N ASP A 59 -2.52 2.08 -5.46
CA ASP A 59 -2.46 2.16 -6.91
C ASP A 59 -2.23 0.73 -7.41
N GLY A 60 -3.29 0.10 -7.92
CA GLY A 60 -3.29 -1.26 -8.44
C GLY A 60 -3.85 -2.31 -7.48
N GLY A 61 -3.96 -1.99 -6.19
CA GLY A 61 -4.60 -2.82 -5.17
C GLY A 61 -3.68 -3.81 -4.45
N ASP A 62 -2.36 -3.73 -4.65
CA ASP A 62 -1.40 -4.67 -4.07
C ASP A 62 -1.34 -4.57 -2.55
N LEU A 63 -1.27 -3.35 -1.99
CA LEU A 63 -1.26 -3.15 -0.55
C LEU A 63 -2.60 -3.61 0.06
N THR A 64 -3.72 -3.27 -0.58
CA THR A 64 -5.05 -3.71 -0.15
C THR A 64 -5.14 -5.23 -0.10
N ASN A 65 -4.70 -5.91 -1.16
CA ASN A 65 -4.71 -7.37 -1.24
C ASN A 65 -3.81 -8.02 -0.19
N LEU A 66 -2.59 -7.51 -0.02
CA LEU A 66 -1.62 -8.00 0.95
C LEU A 66 -2.18 -7.91 2.38
N VAL A 67 -2.83 -6.80 2.75
CA VAL A 67 -3.46 -6.67 4.06
C VAL A 67 -4.64 -7.64 4.22
N HIS A 68 -5.51 -7.77 3.22
CA HIS A 68 -6.66 -8.68 3.30
C HIS A 68 -6.25 -10.17 3.40
N GLN A 69 -5.15 -10.55 2.75
CA GLN A 69 -4.74 -11.95 2.65
C GLN A 69 -3.73 -12.37 3.73
N LYS A 70 -2.71 -11.55 3.98
CA LYS A 70 -1.55 -11.90 4.84
C LYS A 70 -1.62 -11.25 6.22
N TYR A 71 -2.25 -10.09 6.32
CA TYR A 71 -2.34 -9.32 7.57
C TYR A 71 -3.78 -8.92 7.97
N PRO A 72 -4.75 -9.87 7.97
CA PRO A 72 -6.15 -9.55 8.24
C PRO A 72 -6.38 -8.94 9.63
N GLN A 73 -5.47 -9.17 10.58
CA GLN A 73 -5.49 -8.55 11.91
C GLN A 73 -5.40 -7.02 11.89
N TYR A 74 -4.90 -6.41 10.82
CA TYR A 74 -4.83 -4.94 10.70
C TYR A 74 -6.11 -4.32 10.17
N LEU A 75 -7.01 -5.10 9.54
CA LEU A 75 -8.22 -4.59 8.90
C LEU A 75 -9.14 -3.83 9.87
N GLU A 76 -9.24 -4.27 11.13
CA GLU A 76 -10.08 -3.62 12.15
C GLU A 76 -9.64 -2.17 12.44
N GLY A 77 -8.35 -1.88 12.29
CA GLY A 77 -7.79 -0.54 12.54
C GLY A 77 -7.89 0.42 11.34
N ILE A 78 -8.19 -0.10 10.13
CA ILE A 78 -8.18 0.69 8.91
C ILE A 78 -9.53 1.36 8.70
N ARG A 79 -9.51 2.69 8.67
CA ARG A 79 -10.71 3.54 8.57
C ARG A 79 -11.16 3.75 7.14
N GLY A 80 -10.25 3.64 6.19
CA GLY A 80 -10.58 3.72 4.78
C GLY A 80 -9.40 3.46 3.86
N LEU A 81 -9.72 3.22 2.60
CA LEU A 81 -8.76 3.17 1.50
C LEU A 81 -9.20 4.08 0.35
N SER A 82 -8.22 4.61 -0.38
CA SER A 82 -8.39 5.31 -1.65
C SER A 82 -7.57 4.58 -2.70
N GLU A 83 -8.17 4.35 -3.87
CA GLU A 83 -7.55 3.63 -4.99
C GLU A 83 -7.50 4.53 -6.23
N GLU A 84 -6.32 4.63 -6.86
CA GLU A 84 -6.08 5.53 -8.00
C GLU A 84 -6.43 4.90 -9.35
N THR A 85 -6.23 3.57 -9.51
CA THR A 85 -6.32 2.95 -10.83
C THR A 85 -7.64 2.25 -11.10
N THR A 86 -8.01 2.22 -12.37
CA THR A 86 -9.15 1.41 -12.85
C THR A 86 -8.99 -0.07 -12.50
N THR A 87 -7.77 -0.62 -12.56
CA THR A 87 -7.50 -2.03 -12.24
C THR A 87 -7.78 -2.32 -10.77
N GLY A 88 -7.25 -1.51 -9.86
CA GLY A 88 -7.51 -1.66 -8.43
C GLY A 88 -8.98 -1.45 -8.10
N VAL A 89 -9.67 -0.49 -8.73
CA VAL A 89 -11.12 -0.29 -8.58
C VAL A 89 -11.91 -1.54 -9.00
N HIS A 90 -11.56 -2.18 -10.11
CA HIS A 90 -12.20 -3.43 -10.52
C HIS A 90 -11.91 -4.57 -9.54
N ASN A 91 -10.73 -4.60 -8.93
CA ASN A 91 -10.41 -5.55 -7.87
C ASN A 91 -11.29 -5.33 -6.63
N LEU A 92 -11.40 -4.09 -6.14
CA LEU A 92 -12.27 -3.72 -5.02
C LEU A 92 -13.74 -4.08 -5.27
N ALA A 93 -14.24 -3.81 -6.48
CA ALA A 93 -15.61 -4.18 -6.86
C ALA A 93 -15.83 -5.70 -6.78
N LYS A 94 -14.89 -6.51 -7.27
CA LYS A 94 -14.95 -7.97 -7.17
C LYS A 94 -14.90 -8.46 -5.71
N MET A 95 -14.04 -7.86 -4.89
CA MET A 95 -13.96 -8.19 -3.46
C MET A 95 -15.27 -7.83 -2.74
N LEU A 96 -15.89 -6.71 -3.10
CA LEU A 96 -17.18 -6.28 -2.54
C LEU A 96 -18.31 -7.24 -2.94
N GLU A 97 -18.41 -7.61 -4.22
CA GLU A 97 -19.40 -8.57 -4.72
C GLU A 97 -19.30 -9.93 -4.02
N LYS A 98 -18.09 -10.36 -3.66
CA LYS A 98 -17.84 -11.60 -2.91
C LYS A 98 -18.02 -11.47 -1.40
N GLY A 99 -18.22 -10.25 -0.88
CA GLY A 99 -18.25 -9.98 0.56
C GLY A 99 -16.89 -10.12 1.26
N GLU A 100 -15.79 -10.11 0.51
CA GLU A 100 -14.41 -10.24 0.97
C GLU A 100 -13.81 -8.89 1.39
N LEU A 101 -14.29 -7.78 0.83
CA LEU A 101 -13.83 -6.43 1.18
C LEU A 101 -14.27 -6.06 2.61
N LYS A 102 -13.30 -5.82 3.50
CA LYS A 102 -13.55 -5.53 4.93
C LYS A 102 -13.32 -4.08 5.35
N VAL A 103 -12.92 -3.22 4.41
CA VAL A 103 -12.57 -1.83 4.66
C VAL A 103 -13.44 -0.91 3.81
N CYS A 104 -13.83 0.24 4.37
CA CYS A 104 -14.57 1.26 3.64
C CYS A 104 -13.66 1.93 2.58
N PHE A 105 -14.19 2.30 1.42
CA PHE A 105 -13.38 2.89 0.34
C PHE A 105 -14.04 4.11 -0.29
N SER A 106 -13.21 5.00 -0.83
CA SER A 106 -13.62 6.18 -1.60
C SER A 106 -12.79 6.27 -2.88
N PHE A 107 -13.41 6.68 -3.97
CA PHE A 107 -12.73 6.92 -5.25
C PHE A 107 -12.09 8.32 -5.24
N ASN A 108 -10.84 8.43 -5.70
CA ASN A 108 -10.20 9.73 -5.98
C ASN A 108 -10.68 10.31 -7.32
#